data_AF-A0A9D7ZT86-F1
#
_entry.id   AF-A0A9D7ZT86-F1
#
_cell.length_a   1.000
_cell.length_b   1.000
_cell.length_c   1.000
_cell.angle_alpha   90.00
_cell.angle_beta   90.00
_cell.angle_gamma   90.00
#
_symmetry.space_group_name_H-M   'P 1'
#
loop_
_entity.id
_entity.type
_entity.pdbx_description
1 polymer ?
#
loop_
_entity_poly.entity_id
_entity_poly.type
_entity_poly.pdbx_seq_one_letter_code
_entity_poly.pdbx_strand_id
1 'polypeptide(L)' 'MMKTLTMRVDDSIYQIIKAAADGQKRNISNFIEFATLQYLTSVQYVDNSEMNEILNDKELVENLQEGLKNLKNEEYSIV' A
#
# COMPACT_ATOMS: atom_id res chain seq x y z
N MET A 1 23.16 -4.40 -2.12
CA MET A 1 23.59 -5.00 -0.84
C MET A 1 22.40 -5.75 -0.25
N MET A 2 22.60 -7.00 0.20
CA MET A 2 21.56 -7.73 0.95
C MET A 2 21.50 -7.20 2.39
N LYS A 3 20.30 -7.12 2.97
CA LYS A 3 20.04 -6.73 4.35
C LYS A 3 19.26 -7.85 5.03
N THR A 4 19.46 -8.02 6.34
CA THR A 4 18.79 -9.06 7.12
C THR A 4 17.67 -8.45 7.95
N LEU A 5 16.49 -9.08 7.90
CA LEU A 5 15.36 -8.79 8.77
C LEU A 5 15.31 -9.83 9.88
N THR A 6 15.21 -9.38 11.14
CA THR A 6 15.08 -10.25 12.31
C THR A 6 13.80 -9.89 13.05
N MET A 7 12.97 -10.89 13.35
CA MET A 7 11.69 -10.71 14.03
C MET A 7 11.52 -11.76 15.12
N ARG A 8 11.01 -11.36 16.29
CA ARG A 8 10.56 -12.27 17.34
C ARG A 8 9.05 -12.44 17.22
N VAL A 9 8.60 -13.68 17.24
CA VAL A 9 7.18 -14.05 17.24
C VAL A 9 6.94 -15.14 18.26
N ASP A 10 5.72 -15.18 18.79
CA ASP A 10 5.26 -16.29 19.61
C ASP A 10 5.09 -17.55 18.75
N ASP A 11 5.16 -18.73 19.38
CA ASP A 11 5.06 -20.00 18.66
C ASP A 11 3.74 -20.13 17.89
N SER A 12 2.62 -19.69 18.46
CA SER A 12 1.32 -19.71 17.78
C SER A 12 1.33 -18.92 16.47
N ILE A 13 1.93 -17.73 16.47
CA ILE A 13 2.08 -16.89 15.28
C ILE A 13 3.05 -17.54 14.29
N TYR A 14 4.16 -18.09 14.77
CA TYR A 14 5.09 -18.84 13.92
C TYR A 14 4.42 -19.99 13.19
N GLN A 15 3.59 -20.80 13.88
CA GLN A 15 2.88 -21.92 13.27
C GLN A 15 1.88 -21.45 12.20
N ILE A 16 1.17 -20.35 12.44
CA ILE A 16 0.26 -19.76 11.44
C ILE A 16 1.03 -19.33 10.19
N ILE A 17 2.13 -18.59 10.36
CA ILE A 17 2.97 -18.12 9.25
C ILE A 17 3.55 -19.32 8.49
N LYS A 18 4.05 -20.33 9.21
CA LYS A 18 4.61 -21.55 8.63
C LYS A 18 3.56 -22.31 7.81
N ALA A 19 2.36 -22.51 8.36
CA ALA A 19 1.28 -23.18 7.65
C ALA A 19 0.87 -22.44 6.37
N ALA A 20 0.79 -21.11 6.43
CA ALA A 20 0.49 -20.28 5.25
C ALA A 20 1.60 -20.36 4.18
N ALA A 21 2.86 -20.31 4.60
CA ALA A 21 4.01 -20.45 3.70
C ALA A 21 4.06 -21.84 3.05
N ASP A 22 3.85 -22.90 3.83
CA ASP A 22 3.77 -24.29 3.37
C ASP A 22 2.63 -24.47 2.36
N GLY A 23 1.45 -23.88 2.63
CA GLY A 23 0.30 -23.90 1.72
C GLY A 23 0.58 -23.23 0.37
N GLN A 24 1.47 -22.24 0.32
CA GLN A 24 1.93 -21.60 -0.91
C GLN A 24 3.19 -22.24 -1.52
N LYS A 25 3.70 -23.33 -0.93
CA LYS A 25 4.96 -24.00 -1.33
C LYS A 25 6.16 -23.04 -1.33
N ARG A 26 6.23 -22.14 -0.34
CA ARG A 26 7.31 -21.15 -0.16
C ARG A 26 7.94 -21.30 1.22
N ASN A 27 9.21 -20.94 1.34
CA ASN A 27 9.81 -20.80 2.67
C ASN A 27 9.26 -19.55 3.38
N ILE A 28 9.39 -19.52 4.71
CA ILE A 28 8.85 -18.44 5.55
C ILE A 28 9.39 -17.06 5.14
N SER A 29 10.69 -16.94 4.88
CA SER A 29 11.30 -15.67 4.50
C SER A 29 10.73 -15.12 3.20
N ASN A 30 10.59 -15.97 2.18
CA ASN A 30 10.02 -15.59 0.90
C ASN A 30 8.52 -15.29 1.00
N PHE A 31 7.78 -16.03 1.83
CA PHE A 31 6.37 -15.75 2.09
C PHE A 31 6.18 -14.38 2.74
N ILE A 32 6.96 -14.05 3.77
CA ILE A 32 6.91 -12.75 4.46
C ILE A 32 7.28 -11.62 3.51
N GLU A 33 8.35 -11.77 2.73
CA GLU A 33 8.76 -10.79 1.73
C GLU A 33 7.64 -10.53 0.72
N PHE A 34 7.08 -11.58 0.13
CA PHE A 34 6.00 -11.46 -0.84
C PHE A 34 4.75 -10.82 -0.24
N ALA A 35 4.31 -11.28 0.94
CA ALA A 35 3.13 -10.73 1.62
C ALA A 35 3.32 -9.25 1.98
N THR A 36 4.52 -8.86 2.41
CA THR A 36 4.84 -7.46 2.73
C THR A 36 4.80 -6.59 1.48
N LEU A 37 5.40 -7.05 0.38
CA LEU A 37 5.34 -6.33 -0.90
C LEU A 37 3.89 -6.21 -1.38
N GLN A 38 3.13 -7.31 -1.36
CA GLN A 38 1.73 -7.30 -1.76
C GLN A 38 0.89 -6.34 -0.92
N TYR A 39 1.10 -6.30 0.40
CA TYR A 39 0.43 -5.36 1.30
C TYR A 39 0.78 -3.92 0.93
N LEU A 40 2.07 -3.59 0.80
CA LEU A 40 2.51 -2.25 0.42
C LEU A 40 1.95 -1.81 -0.94
N THR A 41 1.96 -2.70 -1.92
CA THR A 41 1.35 -2.45 -3.23
C THR A 41 -0.15 -2.24 -3.10
N SER A 42 -0.86 -3.03 -2.31
CA SER A 42 -2.32 -2.85 -2.13
C SER A 42 -2.70 -1.55 -1.43
N VAL A 43 -1.86 -1.03 -0.53
CA VAL A 43 -2.10 0.26 0.15
C VAL A 43 -1.75 1.45 -0.74
N GLN A 44 -0.92 1.24 -1.76
CA GLN A 44 -0.53 2.31 -2.70
C GLN A 44 -1.59 2.63 -3.76
N TYR A 45 -2.57 1.74 -3.96
CA TYR A 45 -3.61 1.94 -4.94
C TYR A 45 -4.96 2.00 -4.24
N VAL A 46 -5.68 3.10 -4.50
CA VAL A 46 -7.10 3.21 -4.15
C VAL A 46 -7.86 2.13 -4.91
N ASP A 47 -8.76 1.41 -4.25
CA ASP A 47 -9.52 0.38 -4.96
C ASP A 47 -10.49 1.01 -5.99
N ASN A 48 -11.03 0.20 -6.90
CA ASN A 48 -11.91 0.72 -7.96
C ASN A 48 -13.21 1.34 -7.44
N SER A 49 -13.74 0.86 -6.31
CA SER A 49 -14.94 1.43 -5.68
C SER A 49 -14.64 2.77 -5.04
N GLU A 50 -13.54 2.87 -4.28
CA GLU A 50 -13.07 4.14 -3.71
C GLU A 50 -12.70 5.16 -4.81
N MET A 51 -12.03 4.72 -5.89
CA MET A 51 -11.75 5.59 -7.04
C MET A 51 -13.03 6.06 -7.74
N ASN A 52 -14.05 5.19 -7.85
CA ASN A 52 -15.35 5.59 -8.39
C ASN A 52 -16.05 6.61 -7.49
N GLU A 53 -15.94 6.49 -6.16
CA GLU A 53 -16.46 7.49 -5.23
C GLU A 53 -15.77 8.84 -5.43
N ILE A 54 -14.42 8.85 -5.51
CA ILE A 54 -13.63 10.06 -5.78
C ILE A 54 -14.06 10.72 -7.09
N LEU A 55 -14.22 9.94 -8.17
CA LEU A 55 -14.61 10.47 -9.49
C LEU A 55 -16.06 10.98 -9.54
N ASN A 56 -16.95 10.46 -8.70
CA ASN A 56 -18.35 10.89 -8.61
C ASN A 56 -18.54 12.10 -7.69
N ASP A 57 -17.58 12.39 -6.81
CA ASP A 57 -17.56 13.61 -6.01
C ASP A 57 -17.11 14.80 -6.87
N LYS A 58 -18.10 15.50 -7.43
CA LYS A 58 -17.86 16.64 -8.32
C LYS A 58 -17.11 17.77 -7.62
N GLU A 59 -17.44 18.05 -6.35
CA GLU A 59 -16.82 19.14 -5.60
C GLU A 59 -15.33 18.84 -5.35
N LEU A 60 -15.02 17.60 -4.95
CA LEU A 60 -13.64 17.15 -4.78
C LEU A 60 -12.86 17.22 -6.10
N VAL A 61 -13.43 16.71 -7.20
CA VAL A 61 -12.77 16.70 -8.51
C VAL A 61 -12.51 18.12 -9.03
N GLU A 62 -13.48 19.02 -8.88
CA GLU A 62 -13.33 20.43 -9.26
C GLU A 62 -12.20 21.09 -8.46
N ASN A 63 -12.20 20.93 -7.13
CA ASN A 63 -11.15 21.47 -6.25
C ASN A 63 -9.76 20.93 -6.60
N LEU A 64 -9.64 19.64 -6.91
CA LEU A 64 -8.37 19.03 -7.34
C LEU A 64 -7.87 19.59 -8.68
N GLN A 65 -8.77 19.77 -9.65
CA GLN A 65 -8.43 20.36 -10.95
C GLN A 65 -8.00 21.82 -10.82
N GLU A 66 -8.70 22.60 -9.99
CA GLU A 66 -8.30 23.97 -9.67
C GLU A 66 -6.95 24.02 -8.98
N GLY A 67 -6.71 23.16 -7.98
CA GLY A 67 -5.41 23.06 -7.32
C GLY A 67 -4.27 22.75 -8.29
N LEU A 68 -4.48 21.84 -9.25
CA LEU A 68 -3.50 21.52 -10.31
C LEU A 68 -3.26 22.71 -11.25
N LYS A 69 -4.31 23.46 -11.59
CA LYS A 69 -4.20 24.67 -12.41
C LYS A 69 -3.41 25.76 -11.68
N ASN A 70 -3.71 25.99 -10.41
CA ASN A 70 -3.01 26.96 -9.56
C ASN A 70 -1.53 26.60 -9.42
N LEU A 71 -1.23 25.31 -9.20
CA LEU A 71 0.16 24.82 -9.16
C LEU A 71 0.91 25.09 -10.48
N LYS A 72 0.25 24.84 -11.63
CA LYS A 72 0.83 25.12 -12.95
C LYS A 72 1.05 26.61 -13.20
N ASN A 73 0.19 27.46 -12.64
CA ASN A 73 0.26 28.91 -12.75
C ASN A 73 1.19 29.57 -11.71
N GLU A 74 1.85 28.78 -10.86
CA GLU A 74 2.65 29.27 -9.71
C GLU A 74 1.81 30.07 -8.69
N GLU A 75 0.48 29.86 -8.67
CA GLU A 75 -0.48 30.49 -7.78
C GLU A 75 -0.59 29.70 -6.46
N TYR A 76 0.51 29.62 -5.70
CA TYR A 76 0.56 28.96 -4.39
C TYR A 76 1.53 29.67 -3.44
N SER A 77 1.30 29.55 -2.13
CA SER A 77 2.28 29.96 -1.12
C SER A 77 2.78 28.75 -0.34
N ILE A 78 4.10 28.62 -0.21
CA ILE A 78 4.71 27.67 0.70
C ILE A 78 4.69 28.31 2.09
N VAL A 79 4.00 27.67 3.04
CA VAL A 79 3.87 28.11 4.43
C VAL A 79 4.89 27.39 5.30
#